data_AF-A0A6B0HCR6-F1
#
_entry.id   AF-A0A6B0HCR6-F1
#
_cell.length_a   1.000
_cell.length_b   1.000
_cell.length_c   1.000
_cell.angle_alpha   90.00
_cell.angle_beta   90.00
_cell.angle_gamma   90.00
#
_symmetry.space_group_name_H-M   'P 1'
#
loop_
_entity.id
_entity.type
_entity.pdbx_description
1 polymer ?
#
loop_
_entity_poly.entity_id
_entity_poly.type
_entity_poly.pdbx_seq_one_letter_code
_entity_poly.pdbx_strand_id
1 'polypeptide(L)'
;MTDTEDVRRRLVGGGVIAAGSVVVLVVLAGIPTTLAEAVPVVWIAVGGGMLILAGRLERLSLGVTAVGWPRIGAVGLAILALGSSTVGFVQLLEASGWGGLLNAVFALGVALILAFGALECWFGGLQIDEDAFVVEA
;
A
#
# COMPACT_ATOMS: atom_id res chain seq x y z
N MET A 1 -0.76 4.79 23.94
CA MET A 1 -1.00 3.46 23.36
C MET A 1 -1.71 3.66 22.03
N THR A 2 -1.27 2.97 20.99
CA THR A 2 -1.95 3.00 19.70
C THR A 2 -2.79 1.74 19.65
N ASP A 3 -4.11 1.87 19.57
CA ASP A 3 -5.00 0.72 19.63
C ASP A 3 -5.16 0.07 18.24
N THR A 4 -5.54 -1.22 18.21
CA THR A 4 -5.78 -1.98 16.98
C THR A 4 -6.71 -1.25 16.00
N GLU A 5 -7.76 -0.61 16.52
CA GLU A 5 -8.73 0.14 15.71
C GLU A 5 -8.09 1.35 15.01
N ASP A 6 -7.16 2.05 15.65
CA ASP A 6 -6.45 3.17 15.04
C ASP A 6 -5.57 2.70 13.87
N VAL A 7 -4.89 1.56 14.04
CA VAL A 7 -4.07 0.96 12.97
C VAL A 7 -4.96 0.51 11.81
N ARG A 8 -6.05 -0.20 12.10
CA ARG A 8 -7.02 -0.63 11.08
C ARG A 8 -7.63 0.55 10.33
N ARG A 9 -8.01 1.61 11.04
CA ARG A 9 -8.56 2.84 10.44
C ARG A 9 -7.55 3.53 9.52
N ARG A 10 -6.27 3.55 9.88
CA ARG A 10 -5.20 4.08 9.03
C ARG A 10 -5.01 3.23 7.77
N LEU A 11 -5.08 1.91 7.87
CA LEU A 11 -5.04 1.01 6.70
C LEU A 11 -6.23 1.25 5.77
N VAL A 12 -7.46 1.31 6.30
CA VAL A 12 -8.64 1.67 5.49
C VAL A 12 -8.46 3.04 4.85
N GLY A 13 -8.00 4.04 5.60
CA GLY A 13 -7.73 5.38 5.08
C GLY A 13 -6.74 5.37 3.91
N GLY A 14 -5.61 4.67 4.05
CA GLY A 14 -4.62 4.51 2.99
C GLY A 14 -5.19 3.78 1.77
N GLY A 15 -5.97 2.72 1.98
CA GLY A 15 -6.64 1.99 0.91
C GLY A 15 -7.69 2.82 0.16
N VAL A 16 -8.45 3.66 0.87
CA VAL A 16 -9.41 4.61 0.26
C VAL A 16 -8.68 5.68 -0.57
N ILE A 17 -7.56 6.19 -0.08
CA ILE A 17 -6.74 7.14 -0.84
C ILE A 17 -6.24 6.47 -2.13
N ALA A 18 -5.70 5.25 -2.04
CA ALA A 18 -5.24 4.49 -3.20
C ALA A 18 -6.38 4.24 -4.22
N ALA A 19 -7.57 3.85 -3.76
CA ALA A 19 -8.74 3.70 -4.63
C ALA A 19 -9.13 5.03 -5.30
N GLY A 20 -9.10 6.14 -4.55
CA GLY A 20 -9.31 7.48 -5.09
C GLY A 20 -8.28 7.83 -6.17
N SER A 21 -7.00 7.50 -5.96
CA SER A 21 -5.95 7.70 -6.96
C SER A 21 -6.21 6.93 -8.25
N VAL A 22 -6.71 5.69 -8.16
CA VAL A 22 -7.12 4.91 -9.35
C VAL A 22 -8.25 5.62 -10.10
N VAL A 23 -9.28 6.09 -9.40
CA VAL A 23 -10.39 6.83 -10.04
C VAL A 23 -9.87 8.09 -10.72
N VAL A 24 -9.03 8.87 -10.04
CA VAL A 24 -8.43 10.09 -10.61
C VAL A 24 -7.60 9.77 -11.84
N LEU A 25 -6.75 8.74 -11.80
CA LEU A 25 -5.95 8.32 -12.95
C LEU A 25 -6.82 7.95 -14.14
N VAL A 26 -7.86 7.15 -13.95
CA VAL A 26 -8.76 6.74 -15.05
C VAL A 26 -9.57 7.91 -15.59
N VAL A 27 -10.00 8.85 -14.74
CA VAL A 27 -10.75 10.04 -15.18
C VAL A 27 -9.87 11.01 -15.97
N LEU A 28 -8.61 11.21 -15.54
CA LEU A 28 -7.71 12.18 -16.17
C LEU A 28 -6.97 11.61 -17.39
N ALA A 29 -6.52 10.35 -17.32
CA ALA A 29 -5.73 9.70 -18.38
C ALA A 29 -6.58 8.82 -19.31
N GLY A 30 -7.84 8.54 -18.96
CA GLY A 30 -8.71 7.63 -19.70
C GLY A 30 -8.60 6.17 -19.25
N ILE A 31 -9.43 5.31 -19.84
CA ILE A 31 -9.40 3.86 -19.56
C ILE A 31 -8.17 3.26 -20.26
N PRO A 32 -7.30 2.55 -19.52
CA PRO A 32 -6.13 1.90 -20.11
C PRO A 32 -6.52 0.96 -21.26
N THR A 33 -5.88 1.13 -22.41
CA THR A 33 -6.12 0.26 -23.58
C THR A 33 -4.97 -0.72 -23.81
N THR A 34 -3.82 -0.46 -23.18
CA THR A 34 -2.64 -1.33 -23.25
C THR A 34 -2.30 -1.90 -21.88
N LEU A 35 -1.57 -3.03 -21.85
CA LEU A 35 -1.11 -3.63 -20.61
C LEU A 35 -0.18 -2.69 -19.82
N ALA A 36 0.67 -1.94 -20.51
CA ALA A 36 1.61 -1.01 -19.87
C ALA A 36 0.88 0.12 -19.12
N GLU A 37 -0.21 0.65 -19.68
CA GLU A 37 -1.07 1.65 -19.03
C GLU A 37 -1.89 1.05 -17.87
N ALA A 38 -2.29 -0.22 -18.00
CA ALA A 38 -3.10 -0.89 -16.98
C ALA A 38 -2.29 -1.26 -15.74
N VAL A 39 -1.00 -1.52 -15.90
CA VAL A 39 -0.12 -1.99 -14.82
C VAL A 39 -0.15 -1.04 -13.60
N PRO A 40 0.09 0.28 -13.71
CA PRO A 40 0.02 1.19 -12.56
C PRO A 40 -1.35 1.18 -11.87
N VAL A 41 -2.43 1.13 -12.65
CA VAL A 41 -3.80 1.13 -12.14
C VAL A 41 -4.08 -0.13 -11.34
N VAL A 42 -3.76 -1.30 -11.90
CA VAL A 42 -3.92 -2.59 -11.24
C VAL A 42 -3.06 -2.67 -9.99
N TRP A 43 -1.83 -2.15 -10.05
CA TRP A 43 -0.90 -2.16 -8.92
C TRP A 43 -1.44 -1.40 -7.71
N ILE A 44 -1.91 -0.16 -7.94
CA ILE A 44 -2.52 0.66 -6.88
C ILE A 44 -3.83 0.03 -6.40
N ALA A 45 -4.66 -0.49 -7.31
CA ALA A 45 -5.92 -1.13 -6.96
C ALA A 45 -5.72 -2.37 -6.08
N VAL A 46 -4.75 -3.24 -6.41
CA VAL A 46 -4.44 -4.44 -5.63
C VAL A 46 -3.86 -4.06 -4.27
N GLY A 47 -2.87 -3.17 -4.23
CA GLY A 47 -2.28 -2.71 -2.98
C GLY A 47 -3.30 -2.04 -2.06
N GLY A 48 -4.06 -1.07 -2.60
CA GLY A 48 -5.13 -0.38 -1.87
C GLY A 48 -6.26 -1.31 -1.42
N GLY A 49 -6.66 -2.25 -2.27
CA GLY A 49 -7.66 -3.27 -1.95
C GLY A 49 -7.23 -4.14 -0.77
N MET A 50 -5.96 -4.57 -0.73
CA MET A 50 -5.42 -5.31 0.42
C MET A 50 -5.46 -4.49 1.71
N LEU A 51 -5.18 -3.18 1.66
CA LEU A 51 -5.29 -2.34 2.85
C LEU A 51 -6.72 -2.22 3.37
N ILE A 52 -7.70 -2.09 2.47
CA ILE A 52 -9.13 -2.07 2.84
C ILE A 52 -9.53 -3.41 3.46
N LEU A 53 -9.09 -4.53 2.87
CA LEU A 53 -9.35 -5.87 3.39
C LEU A 53 -8.73 -6.06 4.77
N ALA A 54 -7.47 -5.68 4.97
CA ALA A 54 -6.79 -5.74 6.26
C ALA A 54 -7.47 -4.87 7.32
N GLY A 55 -7.98 -3.69 6.94
CA GLY A 55 -8.70 -2.84 7.87
C GLY A 55 -10.08 -3.38 8.27
N ARG A 56 -10.74 -4.19 7.42
CA ARG A 56 -12.12 -4.63 7.64
C ARG A 56 -12.29 -6.09 8.07
N LEU A 57 -11.34 -6.96 7.74
CA LEU A 57 -11.43 -8.39 8.02
C LEU A 57 -10.41 -8.76 9.09
N GLU A 58 -10.84 -9.48 10.13
CA GLU A 58 -9.92 -10.06 11.14
C GLU A 58 -8.95 -11.06 10.50
N ARG A 59 -9.50 -11.92 9.64
CA ARG A 59 -8.81 -13.04 9.00
C ARG A 59 -9.35 -13.23 7.58
N LEU A 60 -8.46 -13.63 6.67
CA LEU A 60 -8.81 -14.05 5.32
C LEU A 60 -8.53 -15.54 5.14
N SER A 61 -9.57 -16.32 4.85
CA SER A 61 -9.44 -17.74 4.60
C SER A 61 -8.92 -17.98 3.19
N LEU A 62 -7.77 -18.67 3.09
CA LEU A 62 -7.19 -19.17 1.84
C LEU A 62 -7.58 -20.64 1.60
N GLY A 63 -8.72 -21.06 2.15
CA GLY A 63 -9.23 -22.43 2.07
C GLY A 63 -8.58 -23.37 3.08
N VAL A 64 -7.25 -23.48 3.07
CA VAL A 64 -6.50 -24.41 3.96
C VAL A 64 -5.94 -23.71 5.20
N THR A 65 -5.72 -22.39 5.13
CA THR A 65 -5.19 -21.57 6.23
C THR A 65 -5.91 -20.23 6.30
N ALA A 66 -6.00 -19.67 7.51
CA ALA A 66 -6.49 -18.32 7.71
C ALA A 66 -5.31 -17.38 7.96
N VAL A 67 -5.22 -16.31 7.18
CA VAL A 67 -4.19 -15.28 7.34
C VAL A 67 -4.79 -14.11 8.10
N GLY A 68 -4.17 -13.74 9.23
CA GLY A 68 -4.60 -12.58 10.01
C GLY A 68 -4.37 -11.27 9.26
N TRP A 69 -5.18 -10.27 9.59
CA TRP A 69 -5.13 -8.94 8.99
C TRP A 69 -3.75 -8.26 8.97
N PRO A 70 -2.84 -8.42 9.97
CA PRO A 70 -1.55 -7.74 9.94
C PRO A 70 -0.73 -8.14 8.72
N ARG A 71 -0.73 -9.44 8.38
CA ARG A 71 0.00 -9.93 7.20
C ARG A 71 -0.62 -9.44 5.90
N ILE A 72 -1.94 -9.31 5.83
CA ILE A 72 -2.63 -8.76 4.66
C ILE A 72 -2.24 -7.29 4.46
N GLY A 73 -2.23 -6.52 5.56
CA GLY A 73 -1.80 -5.13 5.56
C GLY A 73 -0.34 -4.98 5.14
N ALA A 74 0.54 -5.85 5.65
CA ALA A 74 1.95 -5.87 5.29
C ALA A 74 2.16 -6.09 3.78
N VAL A 75 1.46 -7.06 3.18
CA VAL A 75 1.56 -7.32 1.73
C VAL A 75 1.02 -6.14 0.94
N GLY A 76 -0.12 -5.56 1.32
CA GLY A 76 -0.67 -4.38 0.65
C GLY A 76 0.28 -3.19 0.66
N LEU A 77 0.88 -2.90 1.82
CA LEU A 77 1.89 -1.85 1.98
C LEU A 77 3.15 -2.13 1.16
N ALA A 78 3.63 -3.38 1.15
CA ALA A 78 4.80 -3.77 0.35
C ALA A 78 4.56 -3.60 -1.16
N ILE A 79 3.38 -3.99 -1.66
CA ILE A 79 3.00 -3.79 -3.07
C ILE A 79 3.01 -2.29 -3.40
N LEU A 80 2.41 -1.45 -2.56
CA LEU A 80 2.39 0.00 -2.77
C LEU A 80 3.79 0.61 -2.68
N ALA A 81 4.66 0.12 -1.78
CA ALA A 81 6.04 0.56 -1.67
C ALA A 81 6.82 0.29 -2.96
N LEU A 82 6.69 -0.93 -3.52
CA LEU A 82 7.28 -1.31 -4.81
C LEU A 82 6.72 -0.47 -5.96
N GLY A 83 5.41 -0.19 -5.95
CA GLY A 83 4.80 0.68 -6.96
C GLY A 83 5.37 2.10 -6.90
N SER A 84 5.46 2.68 -5.70
CA SER A 84 6.00 4.01 -5.47
C SER A 84 7.45 4.12 -5.93
N SER A 85 8.32 3.18 -5.54
CA SER A 85 9.73 3.21 -5.95
C SER A 85 9.88 3.04 -7.47
N THR A 86 9.14 2.11 -8.08
CA THR A 86 9.19 1.87 -9.52
C THR A 86 8.77 3.11 -10.31
N VAL A 87 7.65 3.74 -9.95
CA VAL A 87 7.19 4.98 -10.60
C VAL A 87 8.19 6.11 -10.42
N GLY A 88 8.77 6.24 -9.23
CA GLY A 88 9.82 7.24 -8.95
C GLY A 88 11.04 7.08 -9.86
N PHE A 89 11.51 5.85 -10.06
CA PHE A 89 12.63 5.57 -10.96
C PHE A 89 12.29 5.78 -12.43
N VAL A 90 11.10 5.38 -12.89
CA VAL A 90 10.64 5.62 -14.27
C VAL A 90 10.61 7.12 -14.56
N GLN A 91 10.00 7.91 -13.67
CA GLN A 91 9.95 9.37 -13.79
C GLN A 91 11.35 10.01 -13.83
N LEU A 92 12.29 9.49 -13.04
CA LEU A 92 13.68 9.96 -13.05
C LEU A 92 14.37 9.71 -14.39
N LEU A 93 14.07 8.57 -15.03
CA LEU A 93 14.63 8.19 -16.33
C LEU A 93 14.01 8.98 -17.49
N GLU A 94 12.71 9.28 -17.40
CA GLU A 94 11.97 10.02 -18.44
C GLU A 94 12.21 11.53 -18.38
N ALA A 95 12.35 12.10 -17.18
CA ALA A 95 12.52 13.53 -16.97
C ALA A 95 13.84 13.83 -16.25
N SER A 96 14.95 13.79 -17.00
CA SER A 96 16.28 14.12 -16.46
C SER A 96 16.35 15.60 -16.07
N GLY A 97 16.34 15.89 -14.77
CA GLY A 97 16.42 17.25 -14.23
C GLY A 97 16.04 17.32 -12.76
N TRP A 98 16.10 18.53 -12.18
CA TRP A 98 15.81 18.74 -10.76
C TRP A 98 14.38 18.32 -10.36
N GLY A 99 13.41 18.52 -11.25
CA GLY A 99 12.03 18.09 -11.04
C GLY A 99 11.87 16.57 -10.96
N GLY A 100 12.50 15.83 -11.88
CA GLY A 100 12.51 14.36 -11.85
C GLY A 100 13.24 13.82 -10.61
N LEU A 101 14.36 14.45 -10.21
CA LEU A 101 15.08 14.10 -8.99
C LEU A 101 14.23 14.29 -7.73
N LEU A 102 13.55 15.43 -7.60
CA LEU A 102 12.65 15.71 -6.48
C LEU A 102 11.49 14.71 -6.41
N ASN A 103 10.90 14.39 -7.56
CA ASN A 103 9.82 13.41 -7.64
C ASN A 103 10.32 12.01 -7.20
N ALA A 104 11.48 11.59 -7.69
CA ALA A 104 12.09 10.32 -7.30
C ALA A 104 12.40 10.25 -5.80
N VAL A 105 12.95 11.32 -5.21
CA VAL A 105 13.19 11.40 -3.76
C VAL A 105 11.90 11.30 -2.98
N PHE A 106 10.84 11.99 -3.40
CA PHE A 106 9.54 11.91 -2.75
C PHE A 106 8.94 10.50 -2.83
N ALA A 107 8.97 9.90 -4.03
CA ALA A 107 8.48 8.55 -4.26
C ALA A 107 9.25 7.48 -3.46
N LEU A 108 10.57 7.64 -3.31
CA LEU A 108 11.39 6.79 -2.46
C LEU A 108 11.10 7.00 -0.97
N GLY A 109 10.88 8.24 -0.54
CA GLY A 109 10.45 8.56 0.82
C GLY A 109 9.12 7.89 1.18
N VAL A 110 8.13 7.98 0.29
CA VAL A 110 6.85 7.28 0.42
C VAL A 110 7.05 5.77 0.44
N ALA A 111 7.87 5.23 -0.47
CA ALA A 111 8.17 3.79 -0.50
C ALA A 111 8.79 3.31 0.82
N LEU A 112 9.69 4.10 1.43
CA LEU A 112 10.32 3.77 2.70
C LEU A 112 9.31 3.79 3.86
N ILE A 113 8.43 4.79 3.92
CA ILE A 113 7.37 4.87 4.93
C ILE A 113 6.44 3.64 4.82
N LEU A 114 6.04 3.29 3.60
CA LEU A 114 5.19 2.14 3.34
C LEU A 114 5.90 0.82 3.69
N ALA A 115 7.17 0.68 3.32
CA ALA A 115 7.98 -0.48 3.66
C ALA A 115 8.15 -0.64 5.17
N PHE A 116 8.34 0.46 5.90
CA PHE A 116 8.40 0.43 7.35
C PHE A 116 7.07 -0.01 7.96
N GLY A 117 5.95 0.56 7.50
CA GLY A 117 4.63 0.10 7.92
C GLY A 117 4.37 -1.38 7.57
N ALA A 118 4.90 -1.86 6.45
CA ALA A 118 4.82 -3.27 6.08
C ALA A 118 5.60 -4.15 7.06
N LEU A 119 6.80 -3.73 7.48
CA LEU A 119 7.60 -4.44 8.48
C LEU A 119 6.91 -4.46 9.85
N GLU A 120 6.37 -3.33 10.30
CA GLU A 120 5.57 -3.25 11.54
C GLU A 120 4.41 -4.26 11.51
N CYS A 121 3.65 -4.29 10.42
CA CYS A 121 2.53 -5.22 10.25
C CYS A 121 2.98 -6.69 10.11
N TRP A 122 4.16 -6.93 9.54
CA TRP A 122 4.68 -8.28 9.31
C TRP A 122 5.21 -8.93 10.59
N PHE A 123 5.92 -8.15 11.40
CA PHE A 123 6.51 -8.61 12.66
C PHE A 123 5.57 -8.45 13.85
N GLY A 124 4.44 -7.76 13.69
CA GLY A 124 3.43 -7.61 14.74
C GLY A 124 3.79 -6.56 15.78
N GLY A 125 4.44 -5.47 15.34
CA GLY A 125 4.87 -4.36 16.20
C GLY A 125 6.37 -4.39 16.49
N LEU A 126 7.13 -3.52 15.82
CA LEU A 126 8.53 -3.21 16.18
C LEU A 126 8.58 -1.91 16.97
N GLN A 127 7.83 -0.90 16.54
CA GLN A 127 7.66 0.39 17.20
C GLN A 127 6.23 0.59 17.72
N ILE A 128 5.24 0.01 17.06
CA ILE A 128 3.84 0.01 17.51
C ILE A 128 3.66 -1.13 18.51
N ASP A 129 2.78 -0.91 19.50
CA ASP A 129 2.47 -1.88 20.54
C ASP A 129 2.05 -3.23 19.95
N GLU A 130 2.61 -4.33 20.46
CA GLU A 130 2.37 -5.67 19.92
C GLU A 130 0.91 -6.10 20.06
N ASP A 131 0.26 -5.61 21.12
CA ASP A 131 -1.17 -5.78 21.39
C ASP A 131 -2.04 -5.23 20.25
N ALA A 132 -1.54 -4.24 19.49
CA ALA A 132 -2.25 -3.66 18.36
C ALA A 132 -2.35 -4.61 17.15
N PHE A 133 -1.62 -5.74 17.14
CA PHE A 133 -1.58 -6.71 16.03
C PHE A 133 -2.07 -8.11 16.42
N VAL A 134 -2.46 -8.31 17.68
CA VAL A 134 -3.01 -9.58 18.15
C VAL A 134 -4.36 -9.83 17.45
N VAL A 135 -4.51 -11.03 16.90
CA VAL A 135 -5.76 -11.48 16.29
C VAL A 135 -6.41 -12.46 17.25
N GLU A 136 -7.57 -12.09 17.79
CA GLU A 136 -8.35 -12.96 18.67
C GLU A 136 -8.66 -14.30 17.97
N ALA A 137 -8.61 -15.39 18.74
CA ALA A 137 -8.72 -16.77 18.27
C ALA A 137 -10.18 -17.18 18.09
#